data_AF-A0A933R7W2-F1
#
_entry.id   AF-A0A933R7W2-F1
#
_cell.length_a   1.000
_cell.length_b   1.000
_cell.length_c   1.000
_cell.angle_alpha   90.00
_cell.angle_beta   90.00
_cell.angle_gamma   90.00
#
_symmetry.space_group_name_H-M   'P 1'
#
loop_
_entity.id
_entity.type
_entity.pdbx_description
1 polymer ?
#
loop_
_entity_poly.entity_id
_entity_poly.type
_entity_poly.pdbx_seq_one_letter_code
_entity_poly.pdbx_strand_id
1 'polypeptide(L)'
;LRWPGVNQAFLFSFFLSTGLALLVVPYSKRRPVGKRATWGEAMLAAVFAFALLFIAFGVVPHQWIDHADKDLGWNRAKILYGPFDLLKPKALGGWFPFTMQYEAIRDTIVVVIHVWYFGLMIYLWGVWQKRGRTAPSTEVATSTYGRPLVKKG
;
A
#
# COMPACT_ATOMS: atom_id res chain seq x y z
N LEU A 1 12.20 -16.24 -18.80
CA LEU A 1 12.25 -14.80 -19.15
C LEU A 1 13.04 -14.09 -18.05
N ARG A 2 14.14 -13.40 -18.35
CA ARG A 2 14.75 -12.38 -17.47
C ARG A 2 14.68 -11.06 -18.22
N TRP A 3 14.02 -10.05 -17.67
CA TRP A 3 13.97 -8.71 -18.27
C TRP A 3 15.23 -7.97 -17.85
N PRO A 4 16.11 -7.56 -18.78
CA PRO A 4 17.33 -6.84 -18.41
C PRO A 4 16.95 -5.50 -17.76
N GLY A 5 17.47 -5.28 -16.54
CA GLY A 5 17.28 -4.03 -15.78
C GLY A 5 16.07 -4.00 -14.82
N VAL A 6 15.32 -5.10 -14.65
CA VAL A 6 14.14 -5.12 -13.77
C VAL A 6 14.14 -6.35 -12.87
N ASN A 7 14.13 -6.15 -11.54
CA ASN A 7 14.03 -7.26 -10.59
C ASN A 7 12.62 -7.88 -10.65
N GLN A 8 12.55 -9.11 -11.19
CA GLN A 8 11.31 -9.86 -11.36
C GLN A 8 10.68 -10.25 -10.03
N ALA A 9 11.50 -10.57 -9.01
CA ALA A 9 11.02 -10.91 -7.68
C ALA A 9 10.36 -9.69 -7.01
N PHE A 10 10.93 -8.50 -7.19
CA PHE A 10 10.30 -7.25 -6.73
C PHE A 10 8.94 -7.03 -7.39
N LEU A 11 8.87 -7.03 -8.72
CA LEU A 11 7.60 -6.80 -9.43
C LEU A 11 6.56 -7.86 -9.09
N PHE A 12 6.95 -9.14 -9.11
CA PHE A 12 6.05 -10.24 -8.80
C PHE A 12 5.49 -10.12 -7.38
N SER A 13 6.35 -9.92 -6.38
CA SER A 13 5.91 -9.79 -4.99
C SER A 13 5.06 -8.53 -4.76
N PHE A 14 5.39 -7.41 -5.40
CA PHE A 14 4.62 -6.16 -5.31
C PHE A 14 3.20 -6.31 -5.86
N PHE A 15 3.07 -6.84 -7.08
CA PHE A 15 1.77 -7.04 -7.71
C PHE A 15 0.99 -8.19 -7.07
N LEU A 16 1.66 -9.27 -6.66
CA LEU A 16 1.02 -10.37 -5.95
C LEU A 16 0.41 -9.89 -4.64
N SER A 17 1.19 -9.23 -3.77
CA SER A 17 0.68 -8.73 -2.49
C SER A 17 -0.42 -7.70 -2.67
N THR A 18 -0.25 -6.75 -3.58
CA THR A 18 -1.30 -5.76 -3.88
C THR A 18 -2.58 -6.43 -4.40
N GLY A 19 -2.45 -7.40 -5.31
CA GLY A 19 -3.58 -8.15 -5.87
C GLY A 19 -4.31 -8.99 -4.81
N LEU A 20 -3.57 -9.77 -4.02
CA LEU A 20 -4.14 -10.56 -2.91
C LEU A 20 -4.84 -9.68 -1.88
N ALA A 21 -4.26 -8.52 -1.55
CA ALA A 21 -4.90 -7.55 -0.67
C ALA A 21 -6.22 -7.03 -1.25
N LEU A 22 -6.26 -6.72 -2.54
CA LEU A 22 -7.48 -6.24 -3.22
C LEU A 22 -8.56 -7.34 -3.35
N LEU A 23 -8.21 -8.63 -3.36
CA LEU A 23 -9.19 -9.73 -3.32
C LEU A 23 -10.05 -9.74 -2.04
N VAL A 24 -9.62 -9.05 -0.98
CA VAL A 24 -10.42 -8.86 0.24
C VAL A 24 -11.69 -8.03 -0.05
N VAL A 25 -11.67 -7.13 -1.06
CA VAL A 25 -12.81 -6.27 -1.41
C VAL A 25 -14.02 -7.06 -1.94
N PRO A 26 -13.91 -7.95 -2.96
CA PRO A 26 -15.05 -8.76 -3.37
C PRO A 26 -15.48 -9.74 -2.28
N TYR A 27 -14.55 -10.25 -1.48
CA TYR A 27 -14.87 -11.12 -0.34
C TYR A 27 -15.72 -10.39 0.72
N SER A 28 -15.35 -9.15 1.07
CA SER A 28 -16.07 -8.35 2.07
C SER A 28 -17.50 -8.02 1.65
N LYS A 29 -17.74 -7.86 0.34
CA LYS A 29 -19.08 -7.61 -0.22
C LYS A 29 -19.99 -8.84 -0.18
N ARG A 30 -19.42 -10.05 -0.27
CA ARG A 30 -20.18 -11.32 -0.28
C ARG A 30 -20.48 -11.85 1.11
N ARG A 31 -19.70 -11.48 2.12
CA ARG A 31 -19.85 -11.98 3.50
C ARG A 31 -20.92 -11.20 4.27
N PRO A 32 -22.01 -11.84 4.74
CA PRO A 32 -23.02 -11.19 5.56
C PRO A 32 -22.44 -10.62 6.87
N VAL A 33 -22.97 -9.48 7.31
CA VAL A 33 -22.64 -8.91 8.62
C VAL A 33 -23.12 -9.87 9.73
N GLY A 34 -22.29 -10.10 10.74
CA GLY A 34 -22.64 -10.98 11.87
C GLY A 34 -22.44 -12.49 11.64
N LYS A 35 -22.11 -12.94 10.42
CA LYS A 35 -21.79 -14.36 10.16
C LYS A 35 -20.51 -14.76 10.92
N ARG A 36 -20.68 -15.57 11.97
CA ARG A 36 -19.57 -16.15 12.76
C ARG A 36 -18.64 -16.95 11.85
N ALA A 37 -17.34 -16.79 12.06
CA ALA A 37 -16.35 -17.64 11.40
C ALA A 37 -16.30 -19.00 12.12
N THR A 38 -16.19 -20.08 11.35
CA THR A 38 -15.81 -21.36 11.94
C THR A 38 -14.33 -21.30 12.34
N TRP A 39 -13.91 -22.22 13.21
CA TRP A 39 -12.51 -22.29 13.63
C TRP A 39 -11.55 -22.46 12.42
N GLY A 40 -11.90 -23.34 11.47
CA GLY A 40 -11.11 -23.55 10.26
C GLY A 40 -11.07 -22.32 9.33
N GLU A 41 -12.20 -21.63 9.15
CA GLU A 41 -12.23 -20.37 8.39
C GLU A 41 -11.33 -19.31 9.04
N ALA A 42 -11.33 -19.22 10.37
CA ALA A 42 -10.53 -18.26 11.11
C ALA A 42 -9.03 -18.56 10.98
N MET A 43 -8.62 -19.84 11.06
CA MET A 43 -7.24 -20.25 10.86
C MET A 43 -6.74 -19.91 9.45
N LEU A 44 -7.51 -20.24 8.41
CA LEU A 44 -7.14 -19.91 7.03
C LEU A 44 -7.04 -18.40 6.80
N ALA A 45 -7.98 -17.63 7.34
CA ALA A 45 -7.95 -16.17 7.25
C ALA A 45 -6.73 -15.57 7.98
N ALA A 46 -6.35 -16.12 9.13
CA ALA A 46 -5.18 -15.68 9.89
C ALA A 46 -3.88 -15.97 9.14
N VAL A 47 -3.72 -17.19 8.60
CA VAL A 47 -2.55 -17.57 7.80
C VAL A 47 -2.45 -16.69 6.56
N PHE A 48 -3.56 -16.46 5.85
CA PHE A 48 -3.62 -15.58 4.71
C PHE A 48 -3.19 -14.15 5.07
N ALA A 49 -3.77 -13.57 6.12
CA ALA A 49 -3.46 -12.20 6.55
C ALA A 49 -1.97 -12.07 6.95
N PHE A 50 -1.45 -13.03 7.72
CA PHE A 50 -0.05 -13.03 8.13
C PHE A 50 0.89 -13.16 6.93
N ALA A 51 0.66 -14.13 6.04
CA ALA A 51 1.48 -14.32 4.85
C ALA A 51 1.45 -13.09 3.95
N LEU A 52 0.27 -12.48 3.78
CA LEU A 52 0.12 -11.25 3.00
C LEU A 52 0.91 -10.08 3.61
N LEU A 53 0.83 -9.88 4.92
CA LEU A 53 1.60 -8.85 5.62
C LEU A 53 3.11 -9.10 5.54
N PHE A 54 3.53 -10.36 5.67
CA PHE A 54 4.93 -10.75 5.53
C PHE A 54 5.47 -10.44 4.12
N ILE A 55 4.70 -10.74 3.08
CA ILE A 55 5.10 -10.41 1.71
C ILE A 55 5.13 -8.88 1.52
N ALA A 56 4.07 -8.18 1.93
CA ALA A 56 3.93 -6.74 1.73
C ALA A 56 5.00 -5.90 2.46
N PHE A 57 5.30 -6.23 3.72
CA PHE A 57 6.20 -5.43 4.56
C PHE A 57 7.60 -6.03 4.73
N GLY A 58 7.76 -7.34 4.55
CA GLY A 58 9.07 -8.00 4.63
C GLY A 58 9.69 -8.18 3.26
N VAL A 59 9.01 -8.93 2.38
CA VAL A 59 9.58 -9.36 1.09
C VAL A 59 9.72 -8.20 0.12
N VAL A 60 8.65 -7.44 -0.14
CA VAL A 60 8.64 -6.41 -1.20
C VAL A 60 9.69 -5.31 -0.95
N PRO A 61 9.78 -4.70 0.25
CA PRO A 61 10.80 -3.69 0.53
C PRO A 61 12.22 -4.24 0.42
N HIS A 62 12.43 -5.48 0.88
CA HIS A 62 13.71 -6.16 0.76
C HIS A 62 14.09 -6.42 -0.70
N GLN A 63 13.16 -6.89 -1.52
CA GLN A 63 13.40 -7.13 -2.95
C GLN A 63 13.70 -5.84 -3.72
N TRP A 64 13.12 -4.71 -3.32
CA TRP A 64 13.50 -3.40 -3.87
C TRP A 64 14.93 -3.02 -3.51
N ILE A 65 15.34 -3.19 -2.25
CA ILE A 65 16.72 -2.91 -1.82
C ILE A 65 17.70 -3.76 -2.62
N ASP A 66 17.42 -5.05 -2.75
CA ASP A 66 18.22 -5.98 -3.54
C ASP A 66 18.34 -5.55 -5.01
N HIS A 67 17.25 -5.07 -5.61
CA HIS A 67 17.26 -4.52 -6.96
C HIS A 67 18.15 -3.26 -7.07
N ALA A 68 17.97 -2.31 -6.16
CA ALA A 68 18.70 -1.06 -6.16
C ALA A 68 20.21 -1.29 -5.99
N ASP A 69 20.60 -2.17 -5.07
CA ASP A 69 22.00 -2.43 -4.76
C ASP A 69 22.68 -3.27 -5.84
N LYS A 70 22.04 -4.36 -6.31
CA LYS A 70 22.66 -5.34 -7.21
C LYS A 70 22.51 -4.98 -8.69
N ASP A 71 21.32 -4.54 -9.11
CA ASP A 71 21.04 -4.29 -10.53
C ASP A 71 21.32 -2.84 -10.93
N LEU A 72 20.95 -1.87 -10.08
CA LEU A 72 21.18 -0.45 -10.35
C LEU A 72 22.53 0.04 -9.81
N GLY A 73 23.15 -0.73 -8.92
CA GLY A 73 24.42 -0.41 -8.28
C GLY A 73 24.33 0.88 -7.46
N TRP A 74 23.19 1.18 -6.85
CA TRP A 74 23.00 2.35 -6.00
C TRP A 74 23.76 2.13 -4.70
N ASN A 75 24.77 2.96 -4.46
CA ASN A 75 25.62 2.88 -3.28
C ASN A 75 26.03 4.28 -2.82
N ARG A 76 26.70 4.37 -1.68
CA ARG A 76 27.20 5.66 -1.12
C ARG A 76 28.20 6.38 -2.00
N ALA A 77 28.94 5.63 -2.82
CA ALA A 77 29.96 6.19 -3.71
C ALA A 77 29.34 6.96 -4.88
N LYS A 78 28.10 6.62 -5.28
CA LYS A 78 27.36 7.35 -6.31
C LYS A 78 26.64 8.54 -5.69
N ILE A 79 27.08 9.74 -6.06
CA ILE A 79 26.50 11.01 -5.64
C ILE A 79 25.47 11.44 -6.69
N LEU A 80 24.31 11.88 -6.22
CA LEU A 80 23.24 12.41 -7.06
C LEU A 80 23.52 13.89 -7.35
N TYR A 81 23.88 14.21 -8.60
CA TYR A 81 24.07 15.60 -9.04
C TYR A 81 22.80 16.25 -9.60
N GLY A 82 21.79 15.47 -9.98
CA GLY A 82 20.57 15.97 -10.62
C GLY A 82 20.84 16.59 -11.99
N PRO A 83 19.79 17.07 -12.69
CA PRO A 83 19.95 17.79 -13.95
C PRO A 83 20.77 19.07 -13.75
N PHE A 84 21.69 19.38 -14.67
CA PHE A 84 22.53 20.58 -14.64
C PHE A 84 23.33 20.79 -13.33
N ASP A 85 23.74 19.71 -12.65
CA ASP A 85 24.46 19.76 -11.37
C ASP A 85 23.72 20.49 -10.24
N LEU A 86 22.39 20.60 -10.31
CA LEU A 86 21.57 21.29 -9.31
C LEU A 86 21.70 20.72 -7.89
N LEU A 87 21.96 19.43 -7.76
CA LEU A 87 22.09 18.74 -6.47
C LEU A 87 23.56 18.53 -6.08
N LYS A 88 24.49 19.17 -6.78
CA LYS A 88 25.91 19.05 -6.51
C LYS A 88 26.25 19.66 -5.14
N PRO A 89 26.88 18.90 -4.23
CA PRO A 89 27.14 19.34 -2.87
C PRO A 89 28.23 20.41 -2.82
N LYS A 90 28.18 21.30 -1.82
CA LYS A 90 29.20 22.33 -1.54
C LYS A 90 30.61 21.75 -1.40
N ALA A 91 30.74 20.56 -0.82
CA ALA A 91 32.02 19.86 -0.68
C ALA A 91 32.68 19.49 -2.03
N LEU A 92 31.91 19.45 -3.13
CA LEU A 92 32.39 19.17 -4.49
C LEU A 92 32.30 20.40 -5.40
N GLY A 93 32.17 21.60 -4.83
CA GLY A 93 32.09 22.86 -5.58
C GLY A 93 30.71 23.20 -6.15
N GLY A 94 29.64 22.58 -5.65
CA GLY A 94 28.26 22.95 -5.97
C GLY A 94 27.63 23.90 -4.92
N TRP A 95 26.33 24.16 -5.03
CA TRP A 95 25.61 25.05 -4.09
C TRP A 95 24.81 24.29 -3.03
N PHE A 96 24.60 22.98 -3.22
CA PHE A 96 23.70 22.18 -2.39
C PHE A 96 24.29 21.88 -0.99
N PRO A 97 23.53 22.03 0.10
CA PRO A 97 24.10 22.09 1.47
C PRO A 97 24.56 20.75 2.06
N PHE A 98 24.22 19.61 1.46
CA PHE A 98 24.63 18.28 1.92
C PHE A 98 24.84 17.31 0.76
N THR A 99 25.52 16.19 0.98
CA THR A 99 25.76 15.17 -0.07
C THR A 99 24.56 14.24 -0.19
N MET A 100 23.87 14.24 -1.34
CA MET A 100 22.86 13.21 -1.64
C MET A 100 23.50 12.03 -2.36
N GLN A 101 23.33 10.85 -1.78
CA GLN A 101 23.82 9.59 -2.32
C GLN A 101 22.66 8.82 -2.94
N TYR A 102 22.93 7.97 -3.94
CA TYR A 102 21.90 7.12 -4.54
C TYR A 102 21.27 6.14 -3.53
N GLU A 103 21.99 5.79 -2.47
CA GLU A 103 21.44 5.04 -1.34
C GLU A 103 20.25 5.76 -0.66
N ALA A 104 20.30 7.09 -0.52
CA ALA A 104 19.19 7.85 0.04
C ALA A 104 17.93 7.78 -0.85
N ILE A 105 18.12 7.66 -2.17
CA ILE A 105 17.01 7.47 -3.12
C ILE A 105 16.38 6.09 -2.93
N ARG A 106 17.19 5.03 -2.80
CA ARG A 106 16.73 3.67 -2.48
C ARG A 106 15.83 3.70 -1.25
N ASP A 107 16.33 4.27 -0.16
CA ASP A 107 15.66 4.28 1.13
C ASP A 107 14.37 5.11 1.08
N THR A 108 14.38 6.24 0.35
CA THR A 108 13.17 7.04 0.12
C THR A 108 12.10 6.23 -0.61
N ILE A 109 12.48 5.45 -1.64
CA ILE A 109 11.52 4.60 -2.37
C ILE A 109 10.99 3.48 -1.47
N VAL A 110 11.83 2.89 -0.61
CA VAL A 110 11.37 1.93 0.41
C VAL A 110 10.28 2.54 1.29
N VAL A 111 10.47 3.77 1.76
CA VAL A 111 9.47 4.48 2.56
C VAL A 111 8.17 4.69 1.78
N VAL A 112 8.25 5.10 0.52
CA VAL A 112 7.07 5.26 -0.36
C VAL A 112 6.31 3.95 -0.53
N ILE A 113 7.02 2.82 -0.69
CA ILE A 113 6.40 1.49 -0.76
C ILE A 113 5.65 1.17 0.54
N HIS A 114 6.21 1.50 1.71
CA HIS A 114 5.51 1.32 2.98
C HIS A 114 4.26 2.20 3.08
N VAL A 115 4.36 3.47 2.67
CA VAL A 115 3.21 4.39 2.63
C VAL A 115 2.08 3.83 1.76
N TRP A 116 2.42 3.24 0.60
CA TRP A 116 1.45 2.54 -0.24
C TRP A 116 0.72 1.41 0.51
N TYR A 117 1.46 0.52 1.18
CA TYR A 117 0.84 -0.59 1.91
C TYR A 117 0.05 -0.14 3.14
N PHE A 118 0.50 0.88 3.86
CA PHE A 118 -0.30 1.48 4.93
C PHE A 118 -1.59 2.10 4.40
N GLY A 119 -1.52 2.85 3.29
CA GLY A 119 -2.69 3.40 2.62
C GLY A 119 -3.66 2.31 2.17
N LEU A 120 -3.16 1.23 1.59
CA LEU A 120 -3.96 0.08 1.18
C LEU A 120 -4.62 -0.60 2.39
N MET A 121 -3.90 -0.78 3.49
CA MET A 121 -4.45 -1.37 4.71
C MET A 121 -5.56 -0.51 5.32
N ILE A 122 -5.37 0.81 5.41
CA ILE A 122 -6.40 1.76 5.86
C ILE A 122 -7.63 1.69 4.94
N TYR A 123 -7.42 1.66 3.63
CA TYR A 123 -8.50 1.51 2.66
C TYR A 123 -9.29 0.22 2.85
N LEU A 124 -8.60 -0.93 2.93
CA LEU A 124 -9.23 -2.24 3.13
C LEU A 124 -9.98 -2.32 4.45
N TRP A 125 -9.42 -1.73 5.52
CA TRP A 125 -10.12 -1.60 6.79
C TRP A 125 -11.38 -0.77 6.64
N GLY A 126 -11.32 0.36 5.93
CA GLY A 126 -12.48 1.18 5.61
C GLY A 126 -13.56 0.43 4.84
N VAL A 127 -13.17 -0.36 3.83
CA VAL A 127 -14.08 -1.24 3.07
C VAL A 127 -14.73 -2.27 4.00
N TRP A 128 -13.94 -2.90 4.87
CA TRP A 128 -14.42 -3.90 5.81
C TRP A 128 -15.39 -3.31 6.83
N GLN A 129 -15.08 -2.13 7.41
CA GLN A 129 -15.93 -1.46 8.41
C GLN A 129 -17.25 -0.93 7.82
N LYS A 130 -17.25 -0.53 6.56
CA LYS A 130 -18.45 -0.04 5.87
C LYS A 130 -19.32 -1.17 5.29
N ARG A 131 -18.93 -2.44 5.46
CA ARG A 131 -19.71 -3.57 4.92
C ARG A 131 -21.11 -3.62 5.55
N GLY A 132 -22.14 -3.71 4.72
CA GLY A 132 -23.54 -3.75 5.16
C GLY A 132 -24.16 -2.42 5.57
N ARG A 133 -23.47 -1.29 5.42
CA ARG A 133 -24.14 0.02 5.47
C ARG A 133 -25.03 0.15 4.23
N THR A 134 -26.33 0.18 4.42
CA THR A 134 -27.26 0.70 3.42
C THR A 134 -27.04 2.21 3.28
N ALA A 135 -27.23 2.75 2.08
CA ALA A 135 -27.27 4.20 1.92
C ALA A 135 -28.33 4.75 2.89
N PRO A 136 -28.08 5.85 3.62
CA PRO A 136 -29.13 6.49 4.40
C PRO A 136 -30.29 6.77 3.46
N SER A 137 -31.50 6.36 3.83
CA SER A 137 -32.67 6.57 2.98
C SER A 137 -32.79 8.06 2.70
N THR A 138 -32.79 8.43 1.43
CA THR A 138 -33.13 9.79 0.98
C THR A 138 -34.60 10.11 1.21
N GLU A 139 -35.39 9.11 1.59
CA GLU A 139 -36.75 9.29 2.08
C GLU A 139 -36.71 9.96 3.45
N VAL A 140 -37.37 11.13 3.54
CA VAL A 140 -37.62 11.85 4.78
C VAL A 140 -38.13 10.85 5.81
N ALA A 141 -37.45 10.74 6.95
CA ALA A 141 -37.87 9.88 8.04
C ALA A 141 -39.35 10.16 8.36
N THR A 142 -40.21 9.20 8.04
CA THR A 142 -41.62 9.23 8.36
C THR A 142 -41.80 8.54 9.71
N SER A 143 -42.57 9.16 10.59
CA SER A 143 -42.97 8.55 11.86
C SER A 143 -43.67 7.21 11.63
N THR A 144 -43.80 6.38 12.67
CA THR A 144 -44.59 5.13 12.67
C THR A 144 -46.03 5.31 12.13
N TYR A 145 -46.54 6.54 12.12
CA TYR A 145 -47.86 6.93 11.60
C TYR A 145 -47.81 7.61 10.21
N GLY A 146 -46.70 7.52 9.47
CA GLY A 146 -46.57 8.04 8.10
C GLY A 146 -46.35 9.56 7.98
N ARG A 147 -46.29 10.30 9.09
CA ARG A 147 -46.08 11.76 9.08
C ARG A 147 -44.60 12.12 8.90
N PRO A 148 -44.22 13.01 7.97
CA PRO A 148 -42.82 13.41 7.77
C PRO A 148 -42.30 14.17 9.01
N LEU A 149 -41.12 13.77 9.50
CA LEU A 149 -40.51 14.34 10.71
C LEU A 149 -39.77 15.67 10.46
N VAL A 150 -39.64 16.08 9.20
CA VAL A 150 -39.03 17.35 8.80
C VAL A 150 -39.92 18.03 7.76
N LYS A 151 -40.08 19.35 7.88
CA LYS A 151 -40.82 20.17 6.92
C LYS A 151 -40.12 20.09 5.57
N LYS A 152 -40.84 19.74 4.50
CA LYS A 152 -40.31 19.85 3.13
C LYS A 152 -39.99 21.33 2.89
N GLY A 153 -38.71 21.64 2.68
CA GLY A 153 -38.24 22.91 2.14
C GLY A 153 -38.25 22.88 0.63
#